data_AF-A0A3C1PTL1-F1
#
_entry.id   AF-A0A3C1PTL1-F1
#
_cell.length_a   1.000
_cell.length_b   1.000
_cell.length_c   1.000
_cell.angle_alpha   90.00
_cell.angle_beta   90.00
_cell.angle_gamma   90.00
#
_symmetry.space_group_name_H-M   'P 1'
#
loop_
_entity.id
_entity.type
_entity.pdbx_description
1 polymer ?
#
loop_
_entity_poly.entity_id
_entity_poly.type
_entity_poly.pdbx_seq_one_letter_code
_entity_poly.pdbx_strand_id
1 'polypeptide(L)'
;KARADWVVTSSIAVDVISALAMEGKKLIWAPDRYLGRYVQKQTGADMLIWDSACVVHEEFRLHDLDALQLAYPDAGLLVHPESPEEMIDRADAVGSTTQLIEAAARLKNPSFIVATDKGIFYKMQQQVPEKLLIAAPTRGAGGTCQSCAHCPWMAMNSLSGIDGLLDAWPESCEVLVDVKLAARAMKPLTRMLKFKAPCAV
;
A
#
# COMPACT_ATOMS: atom_id res chain seq x y z
N LYS A 1 -6.70 15.73 5.40
CA LYS A 1 -8.08 15.22 5.22
C LYS A 1 -9.15 16.32 5.19
N ALA A 2 -9.26 17.23 6.17
CA ALA A 2 -10.31 18.28 6.24
C ALA A 2 -10.37 19.31 5.08
N ARG A 3 -9.40 19.30 4.16
CA ARG A 3 -9.36 20.13 2.94
C ARG A 3 -9.59 19.32 1.66
N ALA A 4 -9.69 18.00 1.77
CA ALA A 4 -9.87 17.13 0.63
C ALA A 4 -11.37 16.93 0.36
N ASP A 5 -11.73 16.83 -0.92
CA ASP A 5 -13.08 16.43 -1.34
C ASP A 5 -13.31 14.93 -1.22
N TRP A 6 -12.25 14.16 -1.44
CA TRP A 6 -12.21 12.71 -1.35
C TRP A 6 -10.97 12.27 -0.57
N VAL A 7 -11.09 11.14 0.12
CA VAL A 7 -9.96 10.37 0.60
C VAL A 7 -10.11 8.97 0.04
N VAL A 8 -9.00 8.30 -0.21
CA VAL A 8 -8.98 6.94 -0.77
C VAL A 8 -7.92 6.12 -0.06
N THR A 9 -8.04 4.81 -0.17
CA THR A 9 -6.99 3.84 0.13
C THR A 9 -6.51 3.22 -1.17
N SER A 10 -5.36 2.55 -1.15
CA SER A 10 -4.83 1.83 -2.33
C SER A 10 -5.83 0.81 -2.89
N SER A 11 -6.74 0.29 -2.07
CA SER A 11 -7.75 -0.70 -2.48
C SER A 11 -8.89 -0.16 -3.33
N ILE A 12 -9.24 1.13 -3.22
CA ILE A 12 -10.40 1.73 -3.92
C ILE A 12 -10.02 2.94 -4.79
N ALA A 13 -8.74 3.32 -4.79
CA ALA A 13 -8.27 4.51 -5.47
C ALA A 13 -8.62 4.51 -6.96
N VAL A 14 -8.39 3.39 -7.65
CA VAL A 14 -8.72 3.25 -9.08
C VAL A 14 -10.22 3.44 -9.31
N ASP A 15 -11.08 2.78 -8.54
CA ASP A 15 -12.53 2.86 -8.73
C ASP A 15 -13.09 4.26 -8.50
N VAL A 16 -12.65 4.93 -7.43
CA VAL A 16 -13.08 6.30 -7.09
C VAL A 16 -12.61 7.28 -8.17
N ILE A 17 -11.34 7.19 -8.59
CA ILE A 17 -10.81 8.10 -9.59
C ILE A 17 -11.43 7.84 -10.98
N SER A 18 -11.69 6.59 -11.36
CA SER A 18 -12.44 6.26 -12.57
C SER A 18 -13.81 6.92 -12.58
N ALA A 19 -14.56 6.83 -11.47
CA ALA A 19 -15.86 7.47 -11.35
C ALA A 19 -15.79 9.00 -11.53
N LEU A 20 -14.81 9.65 -10.87
CA LEU A 20 -14.63 11.10 -10.98
C LEU A 20 -14.14 11.53 -12.38
N ALA A 21 -13.33 10.71 -13.04
CA ALA A 21 -12.87 10.96 -14.40
C ALA A 21 -14.03 10.87 -15.40
N MET A 22 -14.95 9.90 -15.24
CA MET A 22 -16.17 9.82 -16.05
C MET A 22 -17.08 11.04 -15.89
N GLU A 23 -17.06 11.69 -14.73
CA GLU A 23 -17.73 12.98 -14.50
C GLU A 23 -16.97 14.19 -15.08
N GLY A 24 -15.83 13.97 -15.75
CA GLY A 24 -14.99 15.02 -16.33
C GLY A 24 -14.26 15.88 -15.31
N LYS A 25 -14.02 15.37 -14.09
CA LYS A 25 -13.30 16.11 -13.05
C LYS A 25 -11.79 16.10 -13.31
N LYS A 26 -11.16 17.26 -13.10
CA LYS A 26 -9.70 17.39 -12.94
C LYS A 26 -9.35 17.25 -11.47
N LEU A 27 -8.25 16.59 -11.16
CA LEU A 27 -7.96 16.11 -9.81
C LEU A 27 -6.61 16.62 -9.31
N ILE A 28 -6.54 16.89 -8.01
CA ILE A 28 -5.27 17.05 -7.29
C ILE A 28 -5.07 15.79 -6.45
N TRP A 29 -3.90 15.15 -6.59
CA TRP A 29 -3.57 13.91 -5.92
C TRP A 29 -2.42 14.09 -4.94
N ALA A 30 -2.57 13.54 -3.74
CA ALA A 30 -1.56 13.54 -2.70
C ALA A 30 -1.78 12.40 -1.69
N PRO A 31 -0.73 11.97 -0.95
CA PRO A 31 0.66 12.43 -1.09
C PRO A 31 1.49 11.58 -2.06
N ASP A 32 1.16 10.29 -2.22
CA ASP A 32 2.06 9.33 -2.88
C ASP A 32 2.00 9.42 -4.41
N ARG A 33 3.14 9.73 -5.04
CA ARG A 33 3.25 9.91 -6.49
C ARG A 33 3.18 8.59 -7.25
N TYR A 34 3.64 7.48 -6.67
CA TYR A 34 3.66 6.19 -7.35
C TYR A 34 2.23 5.66 -7.47
N LEU A 35 1.47 5.67 -6.36
CA LEU A 35 0.05 5.35 -6.39
C LEU A 35 -0.72 6.33 -7.29
N GLY A 36 -0.36 7.63 -7.26
CA GLY A 36 -0.96 8.63 -8.13
C GLY A 36 -0.76 8.33 -9.62
N ARG A 37 0.47 8.02 -10.03
CA ARG A 37 0.79 7.65 -11.42
C ARG A 37 0.15 6.33 -11.82
N TYR A 38 0.14 5.34 -10.94
CA TYR A 38 -0.55 4.07 -11.16
C TYR A 38 -2.04 4.30 -11.46
N VAL A 39 -2.73 5.07 -10.60
CA VAL A 39 -4.14 5.41 -10.78
C VAL A 39 -4.35 6.22 -12.07
N GLN A 40 -3.49 7.19 -12.36
CA GLN A 40 -3.56 7.97 -13.59
C GLN A 40 -3.44 7.07 -14.83
N LYS A 41 -2.51 6.11 -14.83
CA LYS A 41 -2.32 5.12 -15.93
C LYS A 41 -3.54 4.21 -16.10
N GLN A 42 -4.12 3.75 -15.00
CA GLN A 42 -5.30 2.86 -15.02
C GLN A 42 -6.59 3.57 -15.47
N THR A 43 -6.74 4.85 -15.14
CA THR A 43 -8.01 5.58 -15.32
C THR A 43 -7.99 6.59 -16.45
N GLY A 44 -6.82 7.01 -16.92
CA GLY A 44 -6.66 8.10 -17.89
C GLY A 44 -7.03 9.48 -17.35
N ALA A 45 -7.17 9.64 -16.03
CA ALA A 45 -7.64 10.88 -15.42
C ALA A 45 -6.64 12.05 -15.55
N ASP A 46 -7.15 13.27 -15.71
CA ASP A 46 -6.35 14.50 -15.65
C ASP A 46 -6.03 14.85 -14.19
N MET A 47 -4.79 14.55 -13.77
CA MET A 47 -4.35 14.61 -12.38
C MET A 47 -3.08 15.46 -12.24
N LEU A 48 -3.12 16.41 -11.31
CA LEU A 48 -1.93 17.08 -10.77
C LEU A 48 -1.44 16.30 -9.54
N ILE A 49 -0.27 15.67 -9.65
CA ILE A 49 0.26 14.74 -8.63
C ILE A 49 1.32 15.43 -7.76
N TRP A 50 1.15 15.35 -6.44
CA TRP A 50 2.14 15.79 -5.47
C TRP A 50 3.38 14.88 -5.49
N ASP A 51 4.58 15.46 -5.50
CA ASP A 51 5.83 14.70 -5.55
C ASP A 51 6.30 14.28 -4.15
N SER A 52 5.72 13.19 -3.65
CA SER A 52 6.25 12.48 -2.47
C SER A 52 6.05 10.98 -2.61
N ALA A 53 6.76 10.19 -1.81
CA ALA A 53 6.69 8.73 -1.85
C ALA A 53 6.82 8.12 -0.45
N CYS A 54 6.32 6.90 -0.28
CA CYS A 54 6.61 6.10 0.89
C CYS A 54 8.09 5.68 0.90
N VAL A 55 8.80 5.99 1.99
CA VAL A 55 10.23 5.62 2.15
C VAL A 55 10.46 4.11 2.03
N VAL A 56 9.52 3.27 2.47
CA VAL A 56 9.66 1.81 2.41
C VAL A 56 9.52 1.31 0.97
N HIS A 57 8.54 1.83 0.22
CA HIS A 57 8.24 1.36 -1.13
C HIS A 57 9.10 2.04 -2.21
N GLU A 58 9.71 3.20 -1.95
CA GLU A 58 10.68 3.83 -2.87
C GLU A 58 12.03 3.08 -2.92
N GLU A 59 12.38 2.37 -1.85
CA GLU A 59 13.69 1.77 -1.64
C GLU A 59 13.93 0.44 -2.37
N PHE A 60 12.98 -0.07 -3.15
CA PHE A 60 13.14 -1.34 -3.85
C PHE A 60 14.18 -1.27 -4.97
N ARG A 61 15.02 -2.30 -5.05
CA ARG A 61 16.10 -2.39 -6.04
C ARG A 61 15.73 -3.34 -7.18
N LEU A 62 15.57 -2.77 -8.37
CA LEU A 62 15.29 -3.55 -9.59
C LEU A 62 16.42 -4.52 -9.94
N HIS A 63 17.67 -4.12 -9.72
CA HIS A 63 18.82 -5.00 -9.98
C HIS A 63 18.85 -6.22 -9.05
N ASP A 64 18.50 -6.04 -7.78
CA ASP A 64 18.47 -7.14 -6.82
C ASP A 64 17.22 -8.02 -7.05
N LEU A 65 16.14 -7.45 -7.60
CA LEU A 65 14.98 -8.20 -8.06
C LEU A 65 15.34 -9.15 -9.20
N ASP A 66 16.14 -8.72 -10.17
CA ASP A 66 16.61 -9.59 -11.28
C ASP A 66 17.34 -10.83 -10.75
N ALA A 67 18.23 -10.63 -9.77
CA ALA A 67 18.95 -11.73 -9.12
C ALA A 67 18.01 -12.69 -8.38
N LEU A 68 16.98 -12.18 -7.73
CA LEU A 68 15.97 -12.98 -7.06
C LEU A 68 15.08 -13.76 -8.05
N GLN A 69 14.65 -13.12 -9.14
CA GLN A 69 13.87 -13.80 -10.18
C GLN A 69 14.71 -14.89 -10.87
N LEU A 70 16.02 -14.70 -11.01
CA LEU A 70 16.91 -15.75 -11.51
C LEU A 70 17.06 -16.92 -10.53
N ALA A 71 17.11 -16.64 -9.22
CA ALA A 71 17.19 -17.66 -8.18
C ALA A 71 15.87 -18.42 -7.99
N TYR A 72 14.73 -17.78 -8.27
CA TYR A 72 13.38 -18.33 -8.13
C TYR A 72 12.56 -18.10 -9.41
N PRO A 73 12.87 -18.80 -10.51
CA PRO A 73 12.26 -18.55 -11.82
C PRO A 73 10.75 -18.83 -11.88
N ASP A 74 10.25 -19.70 -11.00
CA ASP A 74 8.82 -20.04 -10.91
C ASP A 74 8.04 -19.13 -9.94
N ALA A 75 8.73 -18.19 -9.27
CA ALA A 75 8.10 -17.30 -8.30
C ALA A 75 7.25 -16.23 -9.01
N GLY A 76 6.00 -16.07 -8.56
CA GLY A 76 5.19 -14.93 -8.98
C GLY A 76 5.64 -13.64 -8.27
N LEU A 77 5.48 -12.49 -8.92
CA LEU A 77 5.81 -11.18 -8.38
C LEU A 77 4.54 -10.43 -7.96
N LEU A 78 4.40 -10.15 -6.66
CA LEU A 78 3.29 -9.41 -6.05
C LEU A 78 3.76 -8.03 -5.62
N VAL A 79 3.16 -6.95 -6.12
CA VAL A 79 3.69 -5.59 -5.95
C VAL A 79 2.63 -4.62 -5.41
N HIS A 80 2.98 -3.85 -4.39
CA HIS A 80 2.13 -2.76 -3.92
C HIS A 80 2.20 -1.58 -4.91
N PRO A 81 1.08 -0.90 -5.26
CA PRO A 81 1.06 0.19 -6.25
C PRO A 81 1.83 1.45 -5.84
N GLU A 82 2.36 1.52 -4.62
CA GLU A 82 3.30 2.57 -4.18
C GLU A 82 4.76 2.28 -4.60
N SER A 83 5.00 1.16 -5.29
CA SER A 83 6.34 0.79 -5.77
C SER A 83 6.70 1.52 -7.08
N PRO A 84 8.00 1.58 -7.44
CA PRO A 84 8.44 2.11 -8.73
C PRO A 84 7.76 1.43 -9.93
N GLU A 85 7.53 2.20 -11.00
CA GLU A 85 6.82 1.73 -12.19
C GLU A 85 7.47 0.50 -12.83
N GLU A 86 8.79 0.45 -12.85
CA GLU A 86 9.53 -0.70 -13.39
C GLU A 86 9.27 -2.01 -12.64
N MET A 87 8.87 -1.95 -11.36
CA MET A 87 8.42 -3.14 -10.62
C MET A 87 6.96 -3.46 -10.90
N ILE A 88 6.11 -2.43 -10.99
CA ILE A 88 4.69 -2.59 -11.33
C ILE A 88 4.54 -3.27 -12.68
N ASP A 89 5.33 -2.87 -13.68
CA ASP A 89 5.27 -3.39 -15.04
C ASP A 89 5.72 -4.87 -15.15
N ARG A 90 6.44 -5.38 -14.15
CA ARG A 90 6.91 -6.78 -14.09
C ARG A 90 6.03 -7.66 -13.21
N ALA A 91 5.05 -7.10 -12.52
CA ALA A 91 4.27 -7.80 -11.50
C ALA A 91 3.21 -8.74 -12.12
N ASP A 92 3.07 -9.93 -11.55
CA ASP A 92 1.95 -10.83 -11.84
C ASP A 92 0.64 -10.35 -11.21
N ALA A 93 0.74 -9.62 -10.10
CA ALA A 93 -0.39 -8.90 -9.52
C ALA A 93 0.06 -7.62 -8.80
N VAL A 94 -0.74 -6.56 -8.99
CA VAL A 94 -0.57 -5.26 -8.32
C VAL A 94 -1.79 -4.96 -7.48
N GLY A 95 -1.61 -4.56 -6.23
CA GLY A 95 -2.74 -4.25 -5.36
C GLY A 95 -2.37 -3.83 -3.93
N SER A 96 -3.39 -3.44 -3.18
CA SER A 96 -3.31 -3.22 -1.73
C SER A 96 -2.90 -4.50 -0.99
N THR A 97 -2.46 -4.38 0.26
CA THR A 97 -2.10 -5.54 1.11
C THR A 97 -3.11 -6.68 1.06
N THR A 98 -4.41 -6.38 1.18
CA THR A 98 -5.46 -7.40 1.12
C THR A 98 -5.55 -8.05 -0.26
N GLN A 99 -5.50 -7.25 -1.32
CA GLN A 99 -5.53 -7.75 -2.70
C GLN A 99 -4.30 -8.60 -3.04
N LEU A 100 -3.12 -8.29 -2.49
CA LEU A 100 -1.92 -9.11 -2.66
C LEU A 100 -2.04 -10.46 -1.95
N ILE A 101 -2.61 -10.46 -0.73
CA ILE A 101 -2.89 -11.70 0.01
C ILE A 101 -3.88 -12.59 -0.77
N GLU A 102 -4.94 -12.01 -1.32
CA GLU A 102 -5.89 -12.72 -2.18
C GLU A 102 -5.25 -13.21 -3.48
N ALA A 103 -4.38 -12.40 -4.09
CA ALA A 103 -3.63 -12.79 -5.28
C ALA A 103 -2.69 -13.97 -5.01
N ALA A 104 -2.00 -13.99 -3.87
CA ALA A 104 -1.16 -15.11 -3.46
C ALA A 104 -1.95 -16.41 -3.34
N ALA A 105 -3.19 -16.36 -2.84
CA ALA A 105 -4.07 -17.53 -2.78
C ALA A 105 -4.57 -17.97 -4.16
N ARG A 106 -4.93 -17.02 -5.02
CA ARG A 106 -5.50 -17.26 -6.35
C ARG A 106 -4.49 -17.78 -7.38
N LEU A 107 -3.27 -17.23 -7.38
CA LEU A 107 -2.24 -17.57 -8.36
C LEU A 107 -1.61 -18.93 -8.05
N LYS A 108 -1.23 -19.68 -9.09
CA LYS A 108 -0.77 -21.08 -8.97
C LYS A 108 0.71 -21.24 -8.68
N ASN A 109 1.48 -20.15 -8.67
CA ASN A 109 2.92 -20.21 -8.44
C ASN A 109 3.22 -20.88 -7.07
N PRO A 110 4.26 -21.72 -7.00
CA PRO A 110 4.66 -22.39 -5.76
C PRO A 110 5.35 -21.43 -4.78
N SER A 111 5.84 -20.29 -5.28
CA SER A 111 6.50 -19.26 -4.49
C SER A 111 6.12 -17.87 -4.99
N PHE A 112 6.28 -16.86 -4.13
CA PHE A 112 6.03 -15.46 -4.47
C PHE A 112 7.13 -14.56 -3.93
N ILE A 113 7.61 -13.65 -4.78
CA ILE A 113 8.37 -12.47 -4.38
C ILE A 113 7.36 -11.36 -4.11
N VAL A 114 7.38 -10.79 -2.91
CA VAL A 114 6.39 -9.82 -2.45
C VAL A 114 7.07 -8.48 -2.17
N ALA A 115 6.74 -7.47 -2.99
CA ALA A 115 7.21 -6.10 -2.87
C ALA A 115 6.19 -5.23 -2.12
N THR A 116 6.20 -5.35 -0.79
CA THR A 116 5.40 -4.57 0.15
C THR A 116 6.02 -4.66 1.56
N ASP A 117 5.35 -4.11 2.58
CA ASP A 117 5.82 -4.19 3.96
C ASP A 117 5.86 -5.64 4.47
N LYS A 118 6.97 -6.03 5.12
CA LYS A 118 7.21 -7.39 5.60
C LYS A 118 6.24 -7.83 6.69
N GLY A 119 5.60 -6.90 7.41
CA GLY A 119 4.61 -7.18 8.44
C GLY A 119 3.40 -7.97 7.91
N ILE A 120 3.14 -7.93 6.60
CA ILE A 120 2.02 -8.67 6.00
C ILE A 120 2.31 -10.16 5.84
N PHE A 121 3.59 -10.57 5.86
CA PHE A 121 4.00 -11.94 5.53
C PHE A 121 3.37 -12.96 6.45
N TYR A 122 3.24 -12.65 7.74
CA TYR A 122 2.61 -13.56 8.70
C TYR A 122 1.17 -13.87 8.30
N LYS A 123 0.38 -12.83 8.00
CA LYS A 123 -1.02 -12.99 7.58
C LYS A 123 -1.13 -13.66 6.21
N MET A 124 -0.23 -13.33 5.29
CA MET A 124 -0.17 -13.97 3.97
C MET A 124 0.15 -15.47 4.11
N GLN A 125 1.15 -15.83 4.92
CA GLN A 125 1.54 -17.22 5.15
C GLN A 125 0.43 -18.04 5.81
N GLN A 126 -0.40 -17.44 6.66
CA GLN A 126 -1.59 -18.12 7.21
C GLN A 126 -2.60 -18.51 6.13
N GLN A 127 -2.69 -17.74 5.04
CA GLN A 127 -3.62 -18.00 3.94
C GLN A 127 -3.04 -18.94 2.88
N VAL A 128 -1.73 -18.97 2.70
CA VAL A 128 -1.02 -19.85 1.76
C VAL A 128 0.11 -20.62 2.48
N PRO A 129 -0.22 -21.50 3.45
CA PRO A 129 0.77 -22.16 4.30
C PRO A 129 1.79 -23.01 3.53
N GLU A 130 1.41 -23.52 2.36
CA GLU A 130 2.23 -24.37 1.50
C GLU A 130 3.18 -23.59 0.57
N LYS A 131 3.01 -22.27 0.42
CA LYS A 131 3.76 -21.47 -0.55
C LYS A 131 4.94 -20.77 0.11
N LEU A 132 6.05 -20.68 -0.63
CA LEU A 132 7.23 -19.95 -0.19
C LEU A 132 7.04 -18.45 -0.46
N LEU A 133 7.10 -17.63 0.58
CA LEU A 133 7.02 -16.17 0.47
C LEU A 133 8.40 -15.55 0.65
N ILE A 134 8.83 -14.77 -0.33
CA ILE A 134 10.15 -14.12 -0.40
C ILE A 134 9.95 -12.61 -0.39
N ALA A 135 10.63 -11.90 0.50
CA ALA A 135 10.57 -10.44 0.52
C ALA A 135 11.38 -9.86 -0.63
N ALA A 136 10.78 -8.93 -1.37
CA ALA A 136 11.49 -8.18 -2.39
C ALA A 136 12.58 -7.29 -1.74
N PRO A 137 13.69 -7.06 -2.43
CA PRO A 137 14.85 -6.43 -1.83
C PRO A 137 14.66 -4.92 -1.71
N THR A 138 14.86 -4.37 -0.52
CA THR A 138 14.84 -2.91 -0.25
C THR A 138 16.18 -2.42 0.26
N ARG A 139 16.46 -1.14 0.06
CA ARG A 139 17.62 -0.45 0.61
C ARG A 139 17.45 -0.24 2.12
N GLY A 140 17.90 -1.15 2.97
CA GLY A 140 17.90 -0.85 4.41
C GLY A 140 18.80 0.33 4.78
N ALA A 141 18.42 1.05 5.84
CA ALA A 141 19.26 2.06 6.48
C ALA A 141 20.67 1.49 6.75
N GLY A 142 21.67 2.00 6.02
CA GLY A 142 23.07 1.58 6.15
C GLY A 142 23.64 0.71 5.02
N GLY A 143 22.86 0.35 3.99
CA GLY A 143 23.40 -0.30 2.78
C GLY A 143 23.88 -1.76 2.95
N THR A 144 23.68 -2.35 4.13
CA THR A 144 24.04 -3.75 4.43
C THR A 144 22.85 -4.70 4.49
N CYS A 145 21.62 -4.18 4.52
CA CYS A 145 20.42 -5.01 4.56
C CYS A 145 19.86 -5.24 3.16
N GLN A 146 19.80 -6.49 2.72
CA GLN A 146 19.26 -6.91 1.43
C GLN A 146 17.73 -6.85 1.34
N SER A 147 17.01 -6.79 2.48
CA SER A 147 15.53 -6.71 2.51
C SER A 147 15.04 -6.19 3.86
N CYS A 148 14.99 -4.87 4.01
CA CYS A 148 14.49 -4.19 5.19
C CYS A 148 13.16 -3.47 4.92
N ALA A 149 12.25 -4.09 4.13
CA ALA A 149 10.91 -3.57 3.81
C ALA A 149 10.05 -3.47 5.09
N HIS A 150 10.43 -2.58 5.99
CA HIS A 150 10.02 -2.52 7.36
C HIS A 150 9.78 -1.06 7.69
N CYS A 151 8.52 -0.71 7.87
CA CYS A 151 8.14 0.62 8.32
C CYS A 151 8.59 0.85 9.78
N PRO A 152 9.57 1.72 10.06
CA PRO A 152 10.09 1.91 11.41
C PRO A 152 9.03 2.47 12.37
N TRP A 153 8.05 3.20 11.84
CA TRP A 153 6.95 3.75 12.64
C TRP A 153 5.91 2.71 13.01
N MET A 154 5.62 1.73 12.13
CA MET A 154 4.71 0.63 12.48
C MET A 154 5.30 -0.24 13.60
N ALA A 155 6.62 -0.43 13.57
CA ALA A 155 7.37 -1.23 14.52
C ALA A 155 7.46 -0.63 15.94
N MET A 156 7.06 0.64 16.10
CA MET A 156 7.00 1.27 17.43
C MET A 156 5.95 0.63 18.34
N ASN A 157 4.95 -0.06 17.75
CA ASN A 157 3.93 -0.78 18.51
C ASN A 157 4.47 -2.14 18.96
N SER A 158 4.97 -2.20 20.19
CA SER A 158 5.48 -3.43 20.82
C SER A 158 4.47 -4.01 21.83
N LEU A 159 4.56 -5.31 22.12
CA LEU A 159 3.70 -5.96 23.11
C LEU A 159 3.81 -5.31 24.49
N SER A 160 5.03 -4.99 24.94
CA SER A 160 5.25 -4.29 26.21
C SER A 160 4.66 -2.88 26.21
N GLY A 161 4.67 -2.19 25.07
CA GLY A 161 4.06 -0.87 24.93
C GLY A 161 2.53 -0.94 25.01
N ILE A 162 1.93 -1.97 24.41
CA ILE A 162 0.48 -2.21 24.46
C ILE A 162 0.05 -2.61 25.87
N ASP A 163 0.79 -3.52 26.52
CA ASP A 163 0.56 -3.96 27.90
C ASP A 163 0.57 -2.76 28.87
N GLY A 164 1.64 -1.94 28.82
CA GLY A 164 1.74 -0.74 29.64
C GLY A 164 0.65 0.30 29.35
N LEU A 165 0.18 0.41 28.10
CA LEU A 165 -0.94 1.29 27.73
C LEU A 165 -2.25 0.81 28.36
N LEU A 166 -2.52 -0.49 28.32
CA LEU A 166 -3.74 -1.09 28.88
C LEU A 166 -3.77 -1.02 30.41
N ASP A 167 -2.61 -1.16 31.06
CA ASP A 167 -2.49 -1.07 32.52
C ASP A 167 -2.63 0.35 33.05
N ALA A 168 -1.92 1.32 32.44
CA ALA A 168 -1.81 2.67 32.99
C ALA A 168 -2.82 3.67 32.39
N TRP A 169 -3.33 3.41 31.17
CA TRP A 169 -4.20 4.29 30.40
C TRP A 169 -3.82 5.80 30.49
N PRO A 170 -2.58 6.18 30.15
CA PRO A 170 -2.12 7.56 30.30
C PRO A 170 -2.88 8.49 29.35
N GLU A 171 -3.33 9.65 29.86
CA GLU A 171 -4.02 10.69 29.05
C GLU A 171 -3.17 11.18 27.88
N SER A 172 -1.84 11.12 27.98
CA SER A 172 -0.92 11.50 26.90
C SER A 172 -1.01 10.62 25.66
N CYS A 173 -1.60 9.43 25.77
CA CYS A 173 -1.84 8.52 24.65
C CYS A 173 -3.23 8.71 24.02
N GLU A 174 -4.09 9.55 24.58
CA GLU A 174 -5.39 9.86 23.98
C GLU A 174 -5.20 10.68 22.68
N VAL A 175 -5.75 10.18 21.58
CA VAL A 175 -5.71 10.88 20.29
C VAL A 175 -6.80 11.94 20.25
N LEU A 176 -6.46 13.16 20.64
CA LEU A 176 -7.35 14.30 20.61
C LEU A 176 -7.33 15.01 19.25
N VAL A 177 -8.50 15.28 18.70
CA VAL A 177 -8.67 16.04 17.45
C VAL A 177 -9.70 17.13 17.67
N ASP A 178 -9.39 18.36 17.26
CA ASP A 178 -10.34 19.49 17.33
C ASP A 178 -11.68 19.13 16.66
N VAL A 179 -12.79 19.41 17.36
CA VAL A 179 -14.13 18.99 16.94
C VAL A 179 -14.51 19.57 15.58
N LYS A 180 -14.14 20.82 15.30
CA LYS A 180 -14.43 21.47 14.00
C LYS A 180 -13.59 20.85 12.89
N LEU A 181 -12.32 20.54 13.17
CA LEU A 181 -11.42 19.85 12.25
C LEU A 181 -11.92 18.43 11.95
N ALA A 182 -12.33 17.69 12.97
CA ALA A 182 -12.88 16.34 12.85
C ALA A 182 -14.14 16.33 11.99
N ALA A 183 -15.10 17.23 12.27
CA ALA A 183 -16.33 17.36 11.49
C ALA A 183 -16.05 17.62 10.00
N ARG A 184 -15.03 18.43 9.68
CA ARG A 184 -14.61 18.67 8.30
C ARG A 184 -13.92 17.45 7.67
N ALA A 185 -13.04 16.77 8.41
CA ALA A 185 -12.34 15.57 7.93
C ALA A 185 -13.27 14.37 7.71
N MET A 186 -14.37 14.30 8.45
CA MET A 186 -15.38 13.24 8.30
C MET A 186 -16.15 13.32 6.99
N LYS A 187 -16.27 14.49 6.36
CA LYS A 187 -16.97 14.64 5.08
C LYS A 187 -16.35 13.77 3.96
N PRO A 188 -15.06 13.93 3.58
CA PRO A 188 -14.45 13.07 2.57
C PRO A 188 -14.32 11.62 3.03
N LEU A 189 -14.11 11.37 4.33
CA LEU A 189 -14.03 10.00 4.85
C LEU A 189 -15.35 9.26 4.70
N THR A 190 -16.47 9.92 4.99
CA THR A 190 -17.80 9.35 4.80
C THR A 190 -18.10 9.10 3.33
N ARG A 191 -17.63 9.97 2.41
CA ARG A 191 -17.72 9.72 0.96
C ARG A 191 -16.96 8.46 0.57
N MET A 192 -15.72 8.29 1.04
CA MET A 192 -14.91 7.09 0.83
C MET A 192 -15.64 5.83 1.30
N LEU A 193 -16.17 5.83 2.53
CA LEU A 193 -16.84 4.66 3.12
C LEU A 193 -18.18 4.32 2.46
N LYS A 194 -18.90 5.33 1.94
CA LYS A 194 -20.17 5.14 1.24
C LYS A 194 -20.01 4.84 -0.24
N PHE A 195 -18.81 5.00 -0.79
CA PHE A 195 -18.55 4.75 -2.19
C PHE A 195 -18.80 3.27 -2.50
N LYS A 196 -19.58 3.03 -3.54
CA LYS A 196 -19.79 1.71 -4.12
C LYS A 196 -19.26 1.79 -5.53
N ALA A 197 -18.33 0.92 -5.88
CA ALA A 197 -17.86 0.81 -7.26
C ALA A 197 -19.09 0.64 -8.17
N PRO A 198 -19.18 1.37 -9.28
CA PRO A 198 -20.17 1.08 -10.30
C PRO A 198 -20.03 -0.40 -10.70
N CYS A 199 -21.13 -1.17 -10.74
CA CYS A 199 -21.05 -2.53 -11.28
C CYS A 199 -20.45 -2.45 -12.68
N ALA A 200 -19.37 -3.19 -12.91
CA ALA A 200 -18.88 -3.43 -14.27
C ALA A 200 -20.01 -4.10 -15.04
N VAL A 201 -20.47 -3.45 -16.12
CA VAL A 201 -21.44 -4.00 -17.07
C VAL A 201 -20.72 -4.91 -18.04
#